data_AF-A0A151HJT3-F1
#
_entry.id   AF-A0A151HJT3-F1
#
_cell.length_a   1.000
_cell.length_b   1.000
_cell.length_c   1.000
_cell.angle_alpha   90.00
_cell.angle_beta   90.00
_cell.angle_gamma   90.00
#
_symmetry.space_group_name_H-M   'P 1'
#
loop_
_entity.id
_entity.type
_entity.pdbx_description
1 polymer ?
#
loop_
_entity_poly.entity_id
_entity_poly.type
_entity_poly.pdbx_seq_one_letter_code
_entity_poly.pdbx_strand_id
1 'polypeptide(L)'
;ISIDRLEEEGKKINKEASLQEPLPTASESKRDMFADRILKLLLRPLITQQEVYATFNTDAPFAISWNDVTYLCDVVLDIVKNDDMVLHLRAPIKVYGDIHGQYYDLMRLFHLYKMPVEEERSDEFAGTSGGQHGAATTSAVGDIDTNDYLFLGDYVDRGLNSLETICLLFALK
;
A
#
# COMPACT_ATOMS: atom_id res chain seq x y z
N ILE A 1 -7.89 -35.48 -2.49
CA ILE A 1 -8.30 -34.13 -2.04
C ILE A 1 -7.96 -33.18 -3.17
N SER A 2 -8.95 -32.52 -3.77
CA SER A 2 -8.72 -31.58 -4.87
C SER A 2 -7.99 -30.33 -4.35
N ILE A 3 -7.07 -29.78 -5.14
CA ILE A 3 -6.31 -28.56 -4.81
C ILE A 3 -7.24 -27.42 -4.37
N ASP A 4 -8.41 -27.30 -5.00
CA ASP A 4 -9.41 -26.29 -4.68
C ASP A 4 -9.93 -26.37 -3.23
N ARG A 5 -9.99 -27.57 -2.64
CA ARG A 5 -10.41 -27.74 -1.23
C ARG A 5 -9.34 -27.29 -0.23
N LEU A 6 -8.06 -27.31 -0.62
CA LEU A 6 -6.96 -26.86 0.25
C LEU A 6 -6.87 -25.34 0.29
N GLU A 7 -7.16 -24.65 -0.82
CA GLU A 7 -7.24 -23.19 -0.86
C GLU A 7 -8.40 -22.64 -0.01
N GLU A 8 -9.55 -23.33 -0.02
CA GLU A 8 -10.70 -22.95 0.82
C GLU A 8 -10.48 -23.21 2.31
N GLU A 9 -9.68 -24.23 2.67
CA GLU A 9 -9.32 -24.50 4.08
C GLU A 9 -8.37 -23.43 4.64
N GLY A 10 -7.43 -22.92 3.84
CA GLY A 10 -6.56 -21.79 4.23
C GLY A 10 -7.36 -20.51 4.52
N LYS A 11 -8.39 -20.22 3.72
CA LYS A 11 -9.28 -19.06 3.91
C LYS A 11 -10.12 -19.16 5.19
N LYS A 12 -10.52 -20.35 5.62
CA LYS A 12 -11.36 -20.53 6.83
C LYS A 12 -10.58 -20.27 8.13
N ILE A 13 -9.29 -20.59 8.17
CA ILE A 13 -8.48 -20.44 9.39
C ILE A 13 -8.23 -18.96 9.72
N ASN A 14 -8.10 -18.08 8.70
CA ASN A 14 -7.97 -16.63 8.93
C ASN A 14 -9.27 -15.96 9.43
N LYS A 15 -10.42 -16.62 9.21
CA LYS A 15 -11.71 -16.10 9.66
C LYS A 15 -12.01 -16.43 11.13
N GLU A 16 -11.44 -17.50 11.67
CA GLU A 16 -11.59 -17.83 13.09
C GLU A 16 -10.68 -16.99 14.00
N ALA A 17 -9.58 -16.44 13.48
CA ALA A 17 -8.71 -15.49 14.21
C ALA A 17 -9.26 -14.04 14.24
N SER A 18 -10.30 -13.73 13.45
CA SER A 18 -10.88 -12.38 13.30
C SER A 18 -12.26 -12.22 13.93
N LEU A 19 -12.69 -13.15 14.80
CA LEU A 19 -13.93 -13.00 15.55
C LEU A 19 -13.73 -12.06 16.74
N GLN A 20 -14.20 -10.82 16.52
CA GLN A 20 -14.30 -9.66 17.42
C GLN A 20 -13.04 -8.80 17.54
N GLU A 21 -12.70 -8.10 16.45
CA GLU A 21 -12.15 -6.76 16.65
C GLU A 21 -13.24 -5.88 17.28
N PRO A 22 -12.97 -5.22 18.43
CA PRO A 22 -13.90 -4.28 19.01
C PRO A 22 -14.20 -3.16 18.02
N LEU A 23 -15.40 -2.57 18.09
CA LEU A 23 -15.76 -1.39 17.29
C LEU A 23 -14.61 -0.37 17.37
N PRO A 24 -14.13 0.16 16.22
CA PRO A 24 -12.97 1.02 16.20
C PRO A 24 -13.18 2.21 17.13
N THR A 25 -12.20 2.42 18.00
CA THR A 25 -12.18 3.59 18.88
C THR A 25 -12.16 4.87 18.03
N ALA A 26 -12.68 5.98 18.56
CA ALA A 26 -12.65 7.26 17.83
C ALA A 26 -11.24 7.68 17.40
N SER A 27 -10.20 7.22 18.10
CA SER A 27 -8.80 7.38 17.73
C SER A 27 -8.37 6.51 16.55
N GLU A 28 -8.82 5.26 16.45
CA GLU A 28 -8.52 4.36 15.33
C GLU A 28 -9.21 4.86 14.06
N SER A 29 -10.49 5.18 14.14
CA SER A 29 -11.22 5.76 13.01
C SER A 29 -10.56 7.05 12.48
N LYS A 30 -9.96 7.87 13.36
CA LYS A 30 -9.20 9.06 12.92
C LYS A 30 -7.89 8.70 12.21
N ARG A 31 -7.19 7.64 12.65
CA ARG A 31 -5.97 7.14 11.99
C ARG A 31 -6.31 6.60 10.60
N ASP A 32 -7.37 5.79 10.50
CA ASP A 32 -7.82 5.19 9.25
C ASP A 32 -8.19 6.26 8.23
N MET A 33 -8.98 7.27 8.63
CA MET A 33 -9.33 8.40 7.75
C MET A 33 -8.09 9.19 7.29
N PHE A 34 -7.09 9.32 8.15
CA PHE A 34 -5.85 10.01 7.82
C PHE A 34 -5.02 9.20 6.82
N ALA A 35 -4.81 7.89 7.08
CA ALA A 35 -4.11 6.98 6.18
C ALA A 35 -4.80 6.92 4.82
N ASP A 36 -6.12 6.76 4.78
CA ASP A 36 -6.94 6.76 3.56
C ASP A 36 -6.72 8.01 2.70
N ARG A 37 -6.59 9.19 3.32
CA ARG A 37 -6.32 10.44 2.60
C ARG A 37 -4.94 10.41 1.93
N ILE A 38 -3.94 9.84 2.58
CA ILE A 38 -2.59 9.70 2.05
C ILE A 38 -2.55 8.65 0.94
N LEU A 39 -3.23 7.52 1.12
CA LEU A 39 -3.39 6.49 0.09
C LEU A 39 -4.09 7.03 -1.15
N LYS A 40 -5.18 7.79 -1.00
CA LYS A 40 -5.87 8.40 -2.15
C LYS A 40 -5.01 9.39 -2.94
N LEU A 41 -4.02 9.99 -2.27
CA LEU A 41 -3.08 10.91 -2.89
C LEU A 41 -1.93 10.18 -3.60
N LEU A 42 -1.38 9.14 -2.97
CA LEU A 42 -0.13 8.49 -3.37
C LEU A 42 -0.28 7.09 -3.96
N LEU A 43 -1.36 6.37 -3.75
CA LEU A 43 -1.57 5.05 -4.35
C LEU A 43 -2.24 5.22 -5.71
N ARG A 44 -1.41 5.34 -6.75
CA ARG A 44 -1.85 5.55 -8.14
C ARG A 44 -1.16 4.56 -9.09
N PRO A 45 -1.58 3.29 -9.12
CA PRO A 45 -0.87 2.25 -9.88
C PRO A 45 -0.80 2.49 -11.39
N LEU A 46 -1.73 3.28 -11.95
CA LEU A 46 -1.75 3.65 -13.37
C LEU A 46 -1.00 4.95 -13.68
N ILE A 47 -0.35 5.58 -12.70
CA ILE A 47 0.40 6.82 -12.92
C ILE A 47 1.53 6.57 -13.92
N THR A 48 1.69 7.46 -14.89
CA THR A 48 2.79 7.43 -15.85
C THR A 48 4.03 8.12 -15.27
N GLN A 49 5.21 7.77 -15.78
CA GLN A 49 6.45 8.42 -15.35
C GLN A 49 6.42 9.94 -15.59
N GLN A 50 5.79 10.39 -16.68
CA GLN A 50 5.58 11.80 -16.99
C GLN A 50 4.70 12.49 -15.93
N GLU A 51 3.62 11.85 -15.50
CA GLU A 51 2.76 12.38 -14.44
C GLU A 51 3.45 12.41 -13.08
N VAL A 52 4.29 11.41 -12.76
CA VAL A 52 5.15 11.43 -11.55
C VAL A 52 6.05 12.66 -11.58
N TYR A 53 6.79 12.89 -12.68
CA TYR A 53 7.66 14.07 -12.79
C TYR A 53 6.88 15.39 -12.73
N ALA A 54 5.68 15.45 -13.30
CA ALA A 54 4.86 16.67 -13.28
C ALA A 54 4.25 16.94 -11.90
N THR A 55 3.85 15.89 -11.18
CA THR A 55 3.16 16.00 -9.89
C THR A 55 4.13 16.17 -8.72
N PHE A 56 5.25 15.46 -8.77
CA PHE A 56 6.26 15.39 -7.70
C PHE A 56 7.60 16.01 -8.14
N ASN A 57 7.54 17.05 -8.97
CA ASN A 57 8.74 17.78 -9.39
C ASN A 57 9.51 18.28 -8.16
N THR A 58 10.84 18.21 -8.17
CA THR A 58 11.71 18.59 -7.05
C THR A 58 11.60 20.06 -6.64
N ASP A 59 11.12 20.91 -7.56
CA ASP A 59 10.93 22.34 -7.32
C ASP A 59 9.55 22.66 -6.71
N ALA A 60 8.62 21.70 -6.71
CA ALA A 60 7.31 21.86 -6.10
C ALA A 60 7.34 21.48 -4.61
N PRO A 61 6.56 22.15 -3.76
CA PRO A 61 6.40 21.70 -2.38
C PRO A 61 5.77 20.30 -2.37
N PHE A 62 6.25 19.45 -1.48
CA PHE A 62 5.70 18.12 -1.28
C PHE A 62 4.20 18.19 -0.95
N ALA A 63 3.42 17.26 -1.51
CA ALA A 63 1.96 17.31 -1.47
C ALA A 63 1.37 17.10 -0.07
N ILE A 64 2.15 16.55 0.86
CA ILE A 64 1.75 16.31 2.25
C ILE A 64 2.44 17.33 3.15
N SER A 65 1.69 17.94 4.06
CA SER A 65 2.26 18.94 4.97
C SER A 65 3.24 18.31 5.95
N TRP A 66 4.22 19.09 6.43
CA TRP A 66 5.19 18.63 7.43
C TRP A 66 4.53 18.06 8.70
N ASN A 67 3.44 18.68 9.16
CA ASN A 67 2.70 18.22 10.33
C ASN A 67 2.05 16.85 10.09
N ASP A 68 1.48 16.64 8.89
CA ASP A 68 0.90 15.36 8.52
C ASP A 68 1.99 14.28 8.39
N VAL A 69 3.16 14.61 7.80
CA VAL A 69 4.31 13.68 7.74
C VAL A 69 4.79 13.30 9.13
N THR A 70 4.93 14.28 10.03
CA THR A 70 5.37 14.03 11.42
C THR A 70 4.37 13.12 12.14
N TYR A 71 3.07 13.41 12.00
CA TYR A 71 2.02 12.59 12.59
C TYR A 71 2.01 11.15 12.04
N LEU A 72 2.21 10.99 10.72
CA LEU A 72 2.32 9.68 10.08
C LEU A 72 3.50 8.88 10.65
N CYS A 73 4.66 9.53 10.82
CA CYS A 73 5.83 8.92 11.45
C CYS A 73 5.55 8.48 12.88
N ASP A 74 4.88 9.31 13.69
CA ASP A 74 4.54 8.98 15.08
C ASP A 74 3.62 7.74 15.16
N VAL A 75 2.60 7.68 14.30
CA VAL A 75 1.67 6.53 14.22
C VAL A 75 2.41 5.25 13.86
N VAL A 76 3.20 5.26 12.78
CA VAL A 76 3.93 4.07 12.34
C VAL A 76 5.01 3.66 13.35
N LEU A 77 5.68 4.62 13.96
CA LEU A 77 6.65 4.36 15.01
C LEU A 77 6.01 3.61 16.19
N ASP A 78 4.81 3.99 16.60
CA ASP A 78 4.09 3.29 17.67
C ASP A 78 3.64 1.89 17.26
N ILE A 79 3.29 1.66 15.99
CA ILE A 79 3.01 0.30 15.48
C ILE A 79 4.29 -0.54 15.51
N VAL A 80 5.36 -0.07 14.87
CA VAL A 80 6.62 -0.81 14.71
C VAL A 80 7.33 -1.06 16.04
N LYS A 81 7.19 -0.18 17.03
CA LYS A 81 7.72 -0.41 18.39
C LYS A 81 7.12 -1.64 19.07
N ASN A 82 5.89 -2.01 18.71
CA ASN A 82 5.18 -3.15 19.26
C ASN A 82 5.39 -4.43 18.42
N ASP A 83 5.99 -4.32 17.24
CA ASP A 83 6.31 -5.48 16.40
C ASP A 83 7.53 -6.24 16.97
N ASP A 84 7.51 -7.57 16.84
CA ASP A 84 8.66 -8.39 17.19
C ASP A 84 9.83 -8.16 16.24
N MET A 85 11.05 -8.18 16.78
CA MET A 85 12.29 -8.08 15.99
C MET A 85 12.43 -9.20 14.94
N VAL A 86 11.81 -10.35 15.18
CA VAL A 86 11.78 -11.49 14.26
C VAL A 86 10.32 -11.82 13.94
N LEU A 87 9.90 -11.46 12.73
CA LEU A 87 8.53 -11.71 12.27
C LEU A 87 8.35 -13.18 11.85
N HIS A 88 7.22 -13.76 12.25
CA HIS A 88 6.79 -15.10 11.82
C HIS A 88 5.68 -14.98 10.77
N LEU A 89 6.02 -15.16 9.50
CA LEU A 89 5.14 -14.92 8.38
C LEU A 89 4.63 -16.24 7.78
N ARG A 90 3.42 -16.21 7.19
CA ARG A 90 2.84 -17.37 6.49
C ARG A 90 2.62 -17.03 5.01
N ALA A 91 2.61 -18.07 4.18
CA ALA A 91 2.26 -17.93 2.78
C ALA A 91 0.72 -17.84 2.61
N PRO A 92 0.22 -17.18 1.56
CA PRO A 92 1.00 -16.53 0.49
C PRO A 92 1.45 -15.10 0.88
N ILE A 93 2.67 -14.74 0.48
CA ILE A 93 3.28 -13.46 0.80
C ILE A 93 4.04 -12.91 -0.41
N LYS A 94 3.93 -11.60 -0.64
CA LYS A 94 4.68 -10.87 -1.65
C LYS A 94 5.87 -10.18 -1.01
N VAL A 95 7.06 -10.50 -1.50
CA VAL A 95 8.31 -9.96 -0.96
C VAL A 95 8.89 -8.94 -1.92
N TYR A 96 9.12 -7.73 -1.39
CA TYR A 96 9.70 -6.60 -2.10
C TYR A 96 11.08 -6.28 -1.50
N GLY A 97 12.09 -6.17 -2.37
CA GLY A 97 13.43 -5.73 -2.00
C GLY A 97 13.57 -4.21 -2.02
N ASP A 98 14.78 -3.76 -2.31
CA ASP A 98 15.16 -2.34 -2.33
C ASP A 98 14.28 -1.52 -3.27
N ILE A 99 13.84 -0.35 -2.81
CA ILE A 99 13.02 0.58 -3.58
C ILE A 99 13.78 1.86 -3.91
N HIS A 100 14.59 2.35 -2.96
CA HIS A 100 15.42 3.55 -3.10
C HIS A 100 14.70 4.77 -3.67
N GLY A 101 13.47 5.08 -3.23
CA GLY A 101 12.73 6.24 -3.72
C GLY A 101 12.28 6.15 -5.17
N GLN A 102 12.29 4.96 -5.79
CA GLN A 102 11.79 4.70 -7.14
C GLN A 102 10.26 4.50 -7.11
N TYR A 103 9.53 5.56 -6.76
CA TYR A 103 8.07 5.53 -6.59
C TYR A 103 7.32 5.01 -7.83
N TYR A 104 7.72 5.43 -9.04
CA TYR A 104 7.08 4.95 -10.29
C TYR A 104 7.19 3.43 -10.46
N ASP A 105 8.35 2.86 -10.14
CA ASP A 105 8.55 1.41 -10.22
C ASP A 105 7.70 0.68 -9.17
N LEU A 106 7.55 1.24 -7.97
CA LEU A 106 6.64 0.71 -6.95
C LEU A 106 5.17 0.71 -7.41
N MET A 107 4.69 1.80 -8.03
CA MET A 107 3.35 1.88 -8.62
C MET A 107 3.15 0.85 -9.72
N ARG A 108 4.16 0.68 -10.58
CA ARG A 108 4.16 -0.32 -11.64
C ARG A 108 4.10 -1.75 -11.06
N LEU A 109 4.80 -2.03 -9.97
CA LEU A 109 4.73 -3.32 -9.29
C LEU A 109 3.33 -3.58 -8.74
N PHE A 110 2.70 -2.61 -8.08
CA PHE A 110 1.32 -2.73 -7.60
C PHE A 110 0.30 -2.87 -8.71
N HIS A 111 0.55 -2.29 -9.89
CA HIS A 111 -0.27 -2.52 -11.06
C HIS A 111 -0.14 -3.95 -11.60
N LEU A 112 1.09 -4.46 -11.72
CA LEU A 112 1.37 -5.78 -12.30
C LEU A 112 1.03 -6.94 -11.37
N TYR A 113 1.25 -6.75 -10.07
CA TYR A 113 1.16 -7.80 -9.06
C TYR A 113 0.05 -7.57 -8.04
N LYS A 114 -0.92 -6.70 -8.35
CA LYS A 114 -1.99 -6.26 -7.43
C LYS A 114 -1.46 -5.42 -6.26
N MET A 115 -2.32 -4.55 -5.75
CA MET A 115 -1.96 -3.56 -4.74
C MET A 115 -2.45 -3.97 -3.34
N PRO A 116 -1.81 -3.46 -2.27
CA PRO A 116 -2.15 -3.80 -0.89
C PRO A 116 -3.40 -3.05 -0.40
N VAL A 117 -4.53 -3.23 -1.08
CA VAL A 117 -5.86 -2.75 -0.67
C VAL A 117 -6.88 -3.87 -0.78
N GLU A 118 -8.03 -3.69 -0.15
CA GLU A 118 -9.18 -4.61 -0.27
C GLU A 118 -9.64 -4.68 -1.73
N GLU A 119 -10.00 -5.87 -2.20
CA GLU A 119 -10.43 -6.08 -3.59
C GLU A 119 -11.63 -5.19 -3.94
N GLU A 120 -12.56 -5.01 -3.01
CA GLU A 120 -13.76 -4.17 -3.16
C GLU A 120 -13.44 -2.67 -3.29
N ARG A 121 -12.29 -2.22 -2.77
CA ARG A 121 -11.85 -0.82 -2.77
C ARG A 121 -10.91 -0.49 -3.93
N SER A 122 -10.58 -1.45 -4.78
CA SER A 122 -9.64 -1.30 -5.91
C SER A 122 -9.99 -0.11 -6.82
N ASP A 123 -11.29 0.08 -7.09
CA ASP A 123 -11.78 1.12 -8.00
C ASP A 123 -11.54 2.54 -7.47
N GLU A 124 -11.39 2.73 -6.16
CA GLU A 124 -11.07 4.03 -5.56
C GLU A 124 -9.67 4.51 -5.92
N PHE A 125 -8.73 3.57 -6.12
CA PHE A 125 -7.30 3.84 -6.32
C PHE A 125 -6.84 3.59 -7.76
N ALA A 126 -7.59 2.79 -8.52
CA ALA A 126 -7.27 2.49 -9.91
C ALA A 126 -7.24 3.75 -10.79
N GLY A 127 -7.97 4.81 -10.41
CA GLY A 127 -7.96 6.10 -11.10
C GLY A 127 -8.52 6.02 -12.53
N THR A 128 -9.59 6.77 -12.80
CA THR A 128 -10.07 7.03 -14.17
C THR A 128 -9.00 7.81 -14.97
N SER A 129 -8.02 7.13 -15.54
CA SER A 129 -7.28 7.67 -16.67
C SER A 129 -8.22 7.62 -17.88
N GLY A 130 -8.85 8.75 -18.21
CA GLY A 130 -9.61 8.98 -19.44
C GLY A 130 -8.72 8.96 -20.70
N GLY A 131 -7.92 7.91 -20.86
CA GLY A 131 -7.02 7.68 -21.98
C GLY A 131 -7.59 6.61 -22.90
N GLN A 132 -8.16 7.06 -24.01
CA GLN A 132 -8.76 6.28 -25.08
C GLN A 132 -7.68 5.53 -25.89
N HIS A 133 -6.93 4.58 -25.32
CA HIS A 133 -5.95 3.78 -26.07
C HIS A 133 -5.92 2.30 -25.63
N GLY A 134 -6.93 1.55 -26.06
CA GLY A 134 -6.83 0.24 -26.74
C GLY A 134 -5.79 -0.82 -26.33
N ALA A 135 -5.35 -0.92 -25.09
CA ALA A 135 -4.64 -2.09 -24.56
C ALA A 135 -5.38 -2.59 -23.31
N ALA A 136 -5.55 -3.91 -23.19
CA ALA A 136 -6.37 -4.61 -22.20
C ALA A 136 -6.52 -3.87 -20.86
N THR A 137 -7.76 -3.59 -20.45
CA THR A 137 -8.13 -3.01 -19.16
C THR A 137 -7.81 -3.99 -18.03
N THR A 138 -6.53 -4.13 -17.67
CA THR A 138 -6.13 -4.68 -16.38
C THR A 138 -6.29 -3.56 -15.37
N SER A 139 -7.51 -3.36 -14.87
CA SER A 139 -7.73 -2.50 -13.71
C SER A 139 -6.76 -2.96 -12.62
N ALA A 140 -6.07 -2.03 -11.98
CA ALA A 140 -5.21 -2.38 -10.86
C ALA A 140 -6.13 -2.90 -9.73
N VAL A 141 -5.96 -4.18 -9.36
CA VAL A 141 -6.82 -4.87 -8.39
C VAL A 141 -6.10 -4.93 -7.04
N GLY A 142 -6.84 -4.80 -5.94
CA GLY A 142 -6.38 -5.05 -4.58
C GLY A 142 -6.46 -6.53 -4.20
N ASP A 143 -5.58 -7.01 -3.32
CA ASP A 143 -5.64 -8.40 -2.85
C ASP A 143 -5.13 -8.61 -1.42
N ILE A 144 -5.19 -7.57 -0.58
CA ILE A 144 -4.75 -7.64 0.81
C ILE A 144 -5.48 -8.73 1.61
N ASP A 145 -6.71 -9.08 1.22
CA ASP A 145 -7.53 -10.13 1.84
C ASP A 145 -6.95 -11.54 1.68
N THR A 146 -6.02 -11.71 0.73
CA THR A 146 -5.49 -13.03 0.35
C THR A 146 -3.99 -13.15 0.43
N ASN A 147 -3.24 -12.04 0.40
CA ASN A 147 -1.78 -12.04 0.36
C ASN A 147 -1.21 -11.04 1.37
N ASP A 148 -0.23 -11.50 2.14
CA ASP A 148 0.58 -10.63 2.98
C ASP A 148 1.62 -9.89 2.12
N TYR A 149 2.09 -8.74 2.61
CA TYR A 149 3.12 -7.92 1.96
C TYR A 149 4.32 -7.75 2.89
N LEU A 150 5.52 -8.09 2.40
CA LEU A 150 6.78 -7.92 3.12
C LEU A 150 7.72 -7.03 2.31
N PHE A 151 8.22 -5.97 2.94
CA PHE A 151 9.26 -5.14 2.38
C PHE A 151 10.55 -5.29 3.20
N LEU A 152 11.67 -5.48 2.52
CA LEU A 152 12.94 -5.86 3.16
C LEU A 152 13.83 -4.69 3.58
N GLY A 153 13.47 -3.45 3.22
CA GLY A 153 14.23 -2.24 3.57
C GLY A 153 14.64 -1.40 2.36
N ASP A 154 15.62 -0.52 2.57
CA ASP A 154 16.19 0.37 1.55
C ASP A 154 15.14 1.15 0.75
N TYR A 155 14.27 1.85 1.48
CA TYR A 155 13.14 2.59 0.93
C TYR A 155 13.51 3.92 0.25
N VAL A 156 14.60 4.58 0.68
CA VAL A 156 14.93 5.98 0.37
C VAL A 156 16.32 6.14 -0.25
N ASP A 157 16.72 7.39 -0.52
CA ASP A 157 18.00 7.90 -1.01
C ASP A 157 18.11 8.08 -2.54
N ARG A 158 18.43 7.04 -3.29
CA ARG A 158 18.96 7.17 -4.68
C ARG A 158 17.95 7.78 -5.67
N GLY A 159 16.67 7.57 -5.43
CA GLY A 159 15.56 8.03 -6.25
C GLY A 159 15.00 9.37 -5.79
N LEU A 160 14.42 10.09 -6.75
CA LEU A 160 13.91 11.44 -6.56
C LEU A 160 12.65 11.50 -5.70
N ASN A 161 11.94 10.39 -5.52
CA ASN A 161 10.63 10.31 -4.88
C ASN A 161 10.67 9.54 -3.55
N SER A 162 11.71 9.80 -2.75
CA SER A 162 11.90 9.16 -1.45
C SER A 162 10.76 9.47 -0.47
N LEU A 163 10.24 10.71 -0.47
CA LEU A 163 9.14 11.11 0.42
C LEU A 163 7.81 10.46 0.03
N GLU A 164 7.48 10.43 -1.26
CA GLU A 164 6.28 9.74 -1.77
C GLU A 164 6.35 8.25 -1.44
N THR A 165 7.51 7.63 -1.63
CA THR A 165 7.73 6.21 -1.35
C THR A 165 7.49 5.89 0.12
N ILE A 166 8.17 6.61 1.03
CA ILE A 166 8.06 6.30 2.46
C ILE A 166 6.69 6.66 3.04
N CYS A 167 6.09 7.79 2.63
CA CYS A 167 4.76 8.17 3.11
C CYS A 167 3.68 7.20 2.64
N LEU A 168 3.80 6.66 1.41
CA LEU A 168 2.89 5.64 0.92
C LEU A 168 3.02 4.35 1.73
N LEU A 169 4.24 3.84 1.95
CA LEU A 169 4.45 2.61 2.71
C LEU A 169 4.00 2.75 4.16
N PHE A 170 4.17 3.94 4.75
CA PHE A 170 3.71 4.23 6.10
C PHE A 170 2.18 4.30 6.18
N ALA A 171 1.50 4.81 5.16
CA ALA A 171 0.04 4.81 5.12
C ALA A 171 -0.58 3.43 4.87
N LEU A 172 0.22 2.46 4.38
CA LEU A 172 -0.19 1.06 4.19
C LEU A 172 0.05 0.18 5.43
N LYS A 173 0.79 0.67 6.43
CA LYS A 173 1.16 -0.06 7.64
C LYS A 173 0.21 0.25 8.79
#